data_AF-A0A4V2Z497-F1
#
_entry.id   AF-A0A4V2Z497-F1
#
_cell.length_a   1.000
_cell.length_b   1.000
_cell.length_c   1.000
_cell.angle_alpha   90.00
_cell.angle_beta   90.00
_cell.angle_gamma   90.00
#
_symmetry.space_group_name_H-M   'P 1'
#
loop_
_entity.id
_entity.type
_entity.pdbx_description
1 polymer ?
#
loop_
_entity_poly.entity_id
_entity_poly.type
_entity_poly.pdbx_seq_one_letter_code
_entity_poly.pdbx_strand_id
1 'polypeptide(L)'
;MLALFEKIKSEIFTRWPDYDLMPSDDPNDGNGAVLSFVVNSEHPKGVQMSYYMDWILEVYVLPELILDETNHKSLNGRFSSRGRHFTQNGGNAFSFVTNPETRRLIGRDVLDNSGTSDLTYTPEMVVEKILEALEK
;
A
#
# COMPACT_ATOMS: atom_id res chain seq x y z
N MET A 1 6.24 13.96 1.58
CA MET A 1 5.67 12.63 1.87
C MET A 1 4.24 12.69 2.36
N LEU A 2 3.88 13.42 3.41
CA LEU A 2 2.47 13.50 3.88
C LEU A 2 1.48 13.86 2.76
N ALA A 3 1.78 14.90 1.97
CA ALA A 3 0.92 15.29 0.84
C ALA A 3 0.78 14.18 -0.22
N LEU A 4 1.85 13.40 -0.46
CA LEU A 4 1.83 12.28 -1.39
C LEU A 4 1.04 11.10 -0.82
N PHE A 5 1.20 10.81 0.48
CA PHE A 5 0.42 9.81 1.20
C PHE A 5 -1.09 10.09 1.10
N GLU A 6 -1.51 11.32 1.43
CA GLU A 6 -2.91 11.72 1.34
C GLU A 6 -3.43 11.73 -0.10
N LYS A 7 -2.60 12.11 -1.09
CA LYS A 7 -2.94 12.02 -2.51
C LYS A 7 -3.20 10.58 -2.94
N ILE A 8 -2.28 9.65 -2.67
CA ILE A 8 -2.44 8.23 -3.01
C ILE A 8 -3.70 7.66 -2.37
N LYS A 9 -3.88 7.90 -1.06
CA LYS A 9 -5.07 7.48 -0.31
C LYS A 9 -6.35 7.99 -0.97
N SER A 10 -6.40 9.28 -1.31
CA SER A 10 -7.55 9.91 -1.98
C SER A 10 -7.86 9.27 -3.34
N GLU A 11 -6.84 9.02 -4.16
CA GLU A 11 -6.98 8.41 -5.49
C GLU A 11 -7.47 6.97 -5.40
N ILE A 12 -6.93 6.18 -4.47
CA ILE A 12 -7.39 4.80 -4.23
C ILE A 12 -8.86 4.79 -3.81
N PHE A 13 -9.26 5.64 -2.87
CA PHE A 13 -10.66 5.67 -2.40
C PHE A 13 -11.65 6.20 -3.44
N THR A 14 -11.18 7.09 -4.32
CA THR A 14 -12.00 7.57 -5.43
C THR A 14 -12.26 6.44 -6.43
N ARG A 15 -11.26 5.58 -6.68
CA ARG A 15 -11.34 4.53 -7.70
C ARG A 15 -11.98 3.23 -7.22
N TRP A 16 -11.77 2.88 -5.95
CA TRP A 16 -12.40 1.72 -5.31
C TRP A 16 -13.17 2.20 -4.08
N PRO A 17 -14.39 2.75 -4.26
CA PRO A 17 -15.19 3.27 -3.15
C PRO A 17 -15.68 2.18 -2.19
N ASP A 18 -15.77 0.94 -2.68
CA ASP A 18 -16.10 -0.25 -1.88
C ASP A 18 -14.82 -0.79 -1.20
N TYR A 19 -14.30 -0.05 -0.22
CA TYR A 19 -13.13 -0.42 0.58
C TYR A 19 -13.51 -0.67 2.05
N ASP A 20 -12.93 -1.71 2.63
CA ASP A 20 -13.01 -1.94 4.07
C ASP A 20 -11.79 -1.30 4.74
N LEU A 21 -11.99 -0.12 5.32
CA LEU A 21 -10.95 0.61 6.05
C LEU A 21 -10.76 -0.02 7.44
N MET A 22 -9.55 -0.46 7.74
CA MET A 22 -9.19 -0.87 9.09
C MET A 22 -8.13 0.10 9.62
N PRO A 23 -8.53 1.22 10.25
CA PRO A 23 -7.57 2.15 10.81
C PRO A 23 -6.72 1.43 11.85
N SER A 24 -5.40 1.55 11.71
CA SER A 24 -4.47 1.35 12.81
C SER A 24 -4.04 2.73 13.27
N ASP A 25 -4.98 3.49 13.79
CA ASP A 25 -4.65 4.74 14.47
C ASP A 25 -3.90 4.36 15.75
N ASP A 26 -2.57 4.36 15.69
CA ASP A 26 -1.77 4.54 16.90
C ASP A 26 -1.68 6.07 17.12
N PRO A 27 -2.45 6.63 18.07
CA PRO A 27 -2.62 8.07 18.24
C PRO A 27 -1.36 8.82 18.69
N ASN A 28 -0.20 8.15 18.76
CA ASN A 28 1.06 8.70 19.29
C ASN A 28 2.13 9.01 18.24
N ASP A 29 1.94 8.75 16.95
CA ASP A 29 3.04 8.92 16.00
C ASP A 29 3.08 10.33 15.39
N GLY A 30 3.56 11.31 16.17
CA GLY A 30 3.84 12.66 15.66
C GLY A 30 4.84 12.71 14.49
N ASN A 31 5.42 11.57 14.14
CA ASN A 31 6.38 11.38 13.08
C ASN A 31 5.86 10.50 11.94
N GLY A 32 4.59 10.11 11.85
CA GLY A 32 4.15 9.22 10.77
C GLY A 32 2.67 8.86 10.80
N ALA A 33 2.25 8.07 9.81
CA ALA A 33 0.96 7.41 9.83
C ALA A 33 1.06 6.06 9.14
N VAL A 34 0.23 5.12 9.59
CA VAL A 34 0.03 3.82 8.95
C VAL A 34 -1.44 3.65 8.66
N LEU A 35 -1.75 3.28 7.43
CA LEU A 35 -3.10 3.01 6.95
C LEU A 35 -3.14 1.60 6.37
N SER A 36 -4.18 0.84 6.70
CA SER A 36 -4.42 -0.48 6.15
C SER A 36 -5.87 -0.65 5.77
N PHE A 37 -6.12 -1.20 4.58
CA PHE A 37 -7.47 -1.43 4.08
C PHE A 37 -7.46 -2.54 3.04
N VAL A 38 -8.64 -3.07 2.75
CA VAL A 38 -8.85 -4.02 1.64
C VAL A 38 -9.62 -3.29 0.55
N VAL A 39 -9.17 -3.43 -0.68
CA VAL A 39 -9.90 -2.95 -1.87
C VAL A 39 -10.33 -4.12 -2.74
N ASN A 40 -11.36 -3.86 -3.55
CA ASN A 40 -11.90 -4.75 -4.58
C ASN A 40 -12.52 -6.04 -4.04
N SER A 41 -13.84 -6.12 -3.92
CA SER A 41 -14.52 -7.33 -3.42
C SER A 41 -14.36 -8.56 -4.34
N GLU A 42 -14.09 -8.36 -5.64
CA GLU A 42 -13.89 -9.42 -6.63
C GLU A 42 -12.41 -9.51 -7.04
N HIS A 43 -11.71 -10.41 -6.34
CA HIS A 43 -10.26 -10.45 -6.07
C HIS A 43 -9.79 -9.38 -5.08
N PRO A 44 -10.01 -9.63 -3.76
CA PRO A 44 -9.57 -8.73 -2.70
C PRO A 44 -8.07 -8.55 -2.71
N LYS A 45 -7.65 -7.31 -2.44
CA LYS A 45 -6.25 -6.91 -2.29
C LYS A 45 -6.06 -6.19 -0.97
N GLY A 46 -5.07 -6.61 -0.20
CA GLY A 46 -4.63 -5.91 0.98
C GLY A 46 -3.73 -4.76 0.60
N VAL A 47 -4.02 -3.56 1.12
CA VAL A 47 -3.16 -2.39 0.95
C VAL A 47 -2.71 -1.93 2.33
N GLN A 48 -1.40 -1.79 2.49
CA GLN A 48 -0.81 -1.15 3.66
C GLN A 48 0.09 -0.01 3.19
N MET A 49 -0.18 1.18 3.67
CA MET A 49 0.61 2.37 3.39
C MET A 49 1.15 2.93 4.69
N SER A 50 2.41 3.35 4.68
CA SER A 50 3.01 4.05 5.81
C SER A 50 3.84 5.22 5.31
N TYR A 51 3.87 6.30 6.08
CA TYR A 51 4.87 7.34 5.89
C TYR A 51 5.53 7.66 7.22
N TYR A 52 6.81 8.03 7.15
CA TYR A 52 7.58 8.50 8.30
C TYR A 52 8.22 9.85 8.00
N MET A 53 7.86 10.84 8.80
CA MET A 53 8.18 12.26 8.69
C MET A 53 7.91 12.77 7.27
N ASP A 54 8.76 13.64 6.72
CA ASP A 54 8.66 14.04 5.32
C ASP A 54 9.62 13.26 4.40
N TRP A 55 10.10 12.10 4.87
CA TRP A 55 11.30 11.46 4.32
C TRP A 55 11.02 10.14 3.63
N ILE A 56 10.18 9.28 4.21
CA ILE A 56 9.95 7.93 3.71
C ILE A 56 8.45 7.70 3.52
N LEU A 57 8.10 7.05 2.42
CA LEU A 57 6.76 6.53 2.12
C LEU A 57 6.91 5.08 1.66
N GLU A 58 6.21 4.16 2.29
CA GLU A 58 6.14 2.76 1.88
C GLU A 58 4.71 2.36 1.55
N VAL A 59 4.55 1.56 0.51
CA VAL A 59 3.25 1.07 0.04
C VAL A 59 3.36 -0.40 -0.33
N TYR A 60 2.66 -1.24 0.42
CA TYR A 60 2.54 -2.67 0.19
C TYR A 60 1.19 -2.95 -0.46
N VAL A 61 1.22 -3.58 -1.62
CA VAL A 61 0.05 -4.07 -2.35
C VAL A 61 0.12 -5.59 -2.38
N LEU A 62 -0.80 -6.24 -1.68
CA LEU A 62 -0.80 -7.69 -1.41
C LEU A 62 -1.99 -8.34 -2.14
N PRO A 63 -1.75 -9.16 -3.18
CA PRO A 63 -2.77 -9.47 -4.20
C PRO A 63 -3.60 -10.73 -3.90
N GLU A 64 -3.11 -11.65 -3.07
CA GLU A 64 -3.77 -12.94 -2.90
C GLU A 64 -4.19 -13.16 -1.45
N LEU A 65 -5.47 -13.46 -1.27
CA LEU A 65 -6.06 -13.78 0.00
C LEU A 65 -5.71 -15.23 0.40
N ILE A 66 -5.04 -15.44 1.53
CA ILE A 66 -4.85 -16.76 2.15
C ILE A 66 -6.20 -17.23 2.69
N LEU A 67 -6.86 -18.04 1.88
CA LEU A 67 -8.10 -18.72 2.24
C LEU A 67 -7.77 -20.11 2.78
N ASP A 68 -7.75 -20.23 4.10
CA ASP A 68 -7.98 -21.52 4.76
C ASP A 68 -9.33 -22.10 4.28
N GLU A 69 -9.40 -23.42 4.01
CA GLU A 69 -10.63 -24.14 3.62
C GLU A 69 -11.84 -23.83 4.52
N THR A 70 -11.59 -23.48 5.79
CA THR A 70 -12.61 -23.10 6.78
C THR A 70 -13.13 -21.66 6.59
N ASN A 71 -12.37 -20.76 5.94
CA ASN A 71 -12.72 -19.34 5.74
C ASN A 71 -13.51 -19.07 4.44
N HIS A 72 -13.52 -20.00 3.48
CA HIS A 72 -14.29 -19.86 2.24
C HIS A 72 -15.81 -19.70 2.47
N LYS A 73 -16.34 -20.23 3.57
CA LYS A 73 -17.77 -20.10 3.92
C LYS A 73 -18.15 -18.76 4.55
N SER A 74 -17.17 -17.92 4.89
CA SER A 74 -17.37 -16.65 5.61
C SER A 74 -16.79 -15.43 4.88
N LEU A 75 -16.54 -15.54 3.57
CA LEU A 75 -15.89 -14.51 2.74
C LEU A 75 -16.49 -13.10 2.90
N ASN A 76 -17.78 -12.98 3.16
CA ASN A 76 -18.46 -11.68 3.29
C ASN A 76 -18.48 -11.10 4.72
N GLY A 77 -17.84 -11.74 5.71
CA GLY A 77 -18.03 -11.35 7.13
C GLY A 77 -16.81 -11.40 8.04
N ARG A 78 -15.60 -11.70 7.55
CA ARG A 78 -14.44 -11.99 8.44
C ARG A 78 -13.09 -11.41 7.99
N PHE A 79 -13.05 -10.18 7.50
CA PHE A 79 -11.77 -9.48 7.28
C PHE A 79 -11.12 -8.94 8.58
N SER A 80 -11.63 -9.32 9.76
CA SER A 80 -11.32 -8.69 11.05
C SER A 80 -10.09 -9.22 11.80
N SER A 81 -9.07 -9.82 11.16
CA SER A 81 -7.83 -10.19 11.87
C SER A 81 -6.54 -9.93 11.07
N ARG A 82 -5.66 -9.09 11.61
CA ARG A 82 -4.49 -8.52 10.94
C ARG A 82 -3.45 -9.59 10.55
N GLY A 83 -2.94 -9.51 9.32
CA GLY A 83 -1.63 -10.05 8.92
C GLY A 83 -1.55 -11.49 8.37
N ARG A 84 -2.65 -12.27 8.38
CA ARG A 84 -2.64 -13.67 7.87
C ARG A 84 -3.50 -13.89 6.64
N HIS A 85 -4.11 -12.82 6.14
CA HIS A 85 -5.08 -12.91 5.06
C HIS A 85 -4.45 -12.65 3.71
N PHE A 86 -3.28 -12.03 3.58
CA PHE A 86 -2.69 -11.83 2.27
C PHE A 86 -1.27 -12.37 2.18
N THR A 87 -0.94 -13.04 1.08
CA THR A 87 0.43 -13.46 0.80
C THR A 87 1.22 -12.32 0.16
N GLN A 88 2.54 -12.39 0.31
CA GLN A 88 3.48 -11.51 -0.38
C GLN A 88 3.77 -11.99 -1.81
N ASN A 89 3.43 -13.25 -2.16
CA ASN A 89 3.65 -13.80 -3.48
C ASN A 89 2.85 -13.02 -4.53
N GLY A 90 3.53 -12.54 -5.56
CA GLY A 90 2.93 -11.72 -6.62
C GLY A 90 2.61 -10.28 -6.21
N GLY A 91 2.86 -9.90 -4.95
CA GLY A 91 2.63 -8.53 -4.47
C GLY A 91 3.77 -7.59 -4.78
N ASN A 92 3.53 -6.31 -4.50
CA ASN A 92 4.50 -5.23 -4.66
C ASN A 92 4.74 -4.55 -3.32
N ALA A 93 6.00 -4.17 -3.05
CA ALA A 93 6.34 -3.35 -1.90
C ALA A 93 7.17 -2.16 -2.35
N PHE A 94 6.53 -1.02 -2.54
CA PHE A 94 7.21 0.19 -2.96
C PHE A 94 7.78 0.94 -1.77
N SER A 95 9.03 1.39 -1.87
CA SER A 95 9.67 2.29 -0.91
C SER A 95 10.15 3.53 -1.64
N PHE A 96 9.71 4.70 -1.17
CA PHE A 96 10.03 6.00 -1.73
C PHE A 96 10.68 6.90 -0.68
N VAL A 97 11.77 7.57 -1.07
CA VAL A 97 12.54 8.47 -0.21
C VAL A 97 12.82 9.78 -0.93
N THR A 98 12.71 10.91 -0.22
CA THR A 98 13.15 12.19 -0.77
C THR A 98 14.66 12.31 -0.60
N ASN A 99 15.40 12.42 -1.71
CA ASN A 99 16.83 12.70 -1.67
C ASN A 99 17.04 14.13 -1.12
N PRO A 100 17.78 14.31 0.00
CA PRO A 100 17.86 15.61 0.68
C PRO A 100 18.63 16.66 -0.13
N GLU A 101 19.60 16.25 -0.95
CA GLU A 101 20.44 17.16 -1.73
C GLU A 101 19.73 17.65 -3.00
N THR A 102 19.16 16.72 -3.74
CA THR A 102 18.52 17.01 -5.04
C THR A 102 17.04 17.35 -4.92
N ARG A 103 16.43 17.11 -3.75
CA ARG A 103 14.99 17.17 -3.48
C ARG A 103 14.15 16.30 -4.43
N ARG A 104 14.77 15.31 -5.05
CA ARG A 104 14.10 14.36 -5.96
C ARG A 104 13.54 13.19 -5.18
N LEU A 105 12.39 12.71 -5.62
CA LEU A 105 11.79 11.50 -5.10
C LEU A 105 12.48 10.30 -5.74
N ILE A 106 13.03 9.42 -4.92
CA ILE A 106 13.69 8.18 -5.34
C ILE A 106 12.83 7.02 -4.85
N GLY A 107 12.65 5.99 -5.67
CA GLY A 107 11.91 4.81 -5.23
C GLY A 107 12.30 3.52 -5.92
N ARG A 108 11.83 2.42 -5.33
CA ARG A 108 12.07 1.06 -5.80
C ARG A 108 10.93 0.13 -5.36
N ASP A 109 10.78 -0.98 -6.06
CA ASP A 109 10.01 -2.13 -5.57
C ASP A 109 10.97 -3.07 -4.82
N VAL A 110 10.73 -3.26 -3.53
CA VAL A 110 11.59 -3.99 -2.61
C VAL A 110 11.44 -5.51 -2.78
N LEU A 111 10.31 -5.97 -3.32
CA LEU A 111 10.09 -7.40 -3.60
C LEU A 111 10.65 -7.81 -4.97
N ASP A 112 10.96 -6.84 -5.84
CA ASP A 112 11.58 -7.10 -7.13
C ASP A 112 13.08 -7.37 -6.99
N ASN A 113 13.43 -8.65 -6.93
CA ASN A 113 14.82 -9.11 -6.84
C ASN A 113 15.61 -9.02 -8.16
N SER A 114 15.03 -8.46 -9.23
CA SER A 114 15.69 -8.37 -10.55
C SER A 114 16.82 -7.33 -10.64
N GLY A 115 17.19 -6.70 -9.51
CA GLY A 115 18.27 -5.72 -9.45
C GLY A 115 17.83 -4.32 -9.84
N THR A 116 16.57 -3.97 -9.57
CA THR A 116 15.99 -2.66 -9.86
C THR A 116 16.76 -1.57 -9.11
N SER A 117 17.54 -0.80 -9.86
CA SER A 117 18.20 0.42 -9.39
C SER A 117 17.17 1.44 -8.92
N ASP A 118 17.51 2.19 -7.89
CA ASP A 118 16.74 3.36 -7.44
C ASP A 118 16.36 4.26 -8.62
N LEU A 119 15.05 4.42 -8.87
CA LEU A 119 14.52 5.25 -9.94
C LEU A 119 14.07 6.60 -9.39
N THR A 120 14.20 7.66 -10.20
CA THR A 120 13.63 8.96 -9.87
C THR A 120 12.16 9.02 -10.30
N TYR A 121 11.29 9.53 -9.42
CA TYR A 121 9.87 9.66 -9.66
C TYR A 121 9.41 11.12 -9.54
N THR A 122 8.29 11.44 -10.18
CA THR A 122 7.42 12.56 -9.78
C THR A 122 6.31 12.03 -8.87
N PRO A 123 5.64 12.89 -8.08
CA PRO A 123 4.47 12.50 -7.30
C PRO A 123 3.39 11.78 -8.13
N GLU A 124 3.16 12.23 -9.37
CA GLU A 124 2.18 11.64 -10.30
C GLU A 124 2.57 10.22 -10.70
N MET A 125 3.85 10.00 -11.06
CA MET A 125 4.35 8.66 -11.40
C MET A 125 4.22 7.68 -10.23
N VAL A 126 4.40 8.14 -9.00
CA VAL A 126 4.20 7.29 -7.82
C VAL A 126 2.74 6.86 -7.67
N VAL A 127 1.81 7.80 -7.81
CA VAL A 127 0.37 7.51 -7.76
C VAL A 127 0.01 6.50 -8.84
N GLU A 128 0.39 6.76 -10.09
CA GLU A 128 0.13 5.86 -11.22
C GLU A 128 0.69 4.46 -10.96
N LYS A 129 1.93 4.37 -10.48
CA LYS A 129 2.58 3.08 -10.20
C LYS A 129 1.83 2.24 -9.18
N ILE A 130 1.31 2.88 -8.13
CA ILE A 130 0.54 2.20 -7.08
C ILE A 130 -0.82 1.77 -7.62
N LEU A 131 -1.50 2.63 -8.38
CA LEU A 131 -2.79 2.30 -9.00
C LEU A 131 -2.66 1.13 -9.98
N GLU A 132 -1.61 1.11 -10.81
CA GLU A 132 -1.32 -0.02 -11.71
C GLU A 132 -1.11 -1.34 -10.94
N ALA A 133 -0.41 -1.30 -9.80
CA ALA A 133 -0.24 -2.48 -8.95
C ALA A 133 -1.57 -2.98 -8.36
N LEU A 134 -2.48 -2.05 -8.03
CA LEU A 134 -3.81 -2.37 -7.53
C LEU A 134 -4.77 -2.88 -8.62
N GLU A 135 -4.48 -2.68 -9.90
CA GLU A 135 -5.29 -3.20 -11.02
C GLU A 135 -4.93 -4.64 -11.39
N LYS A 136 -3.68 -5.06 -11.21
CA LYS A 136 -3.18 -6.41 -11.56
C LYS A 136 -3.68 -7.49 -10.62
#